data_AF-V6F409-F1
#
_entry.id   AF-V6F409-F1
#
_cell.length_a   1.000
_cell.length_b   1.000
_cell.length_c   1.000
_cell.angle_alpha   90.00
_cell.angle_beta   90.00
_cell.angle_gamma   90.00
#
_symmetry.space_group_name_H-M   'P 1'
#
loop_
_entity.id
_entity.type
_entity.pdbx_description
1 polymer ?
#
loop_
_entity_poly.entity_id
_entity_poly.type
_entity_poly.pdbx_seq_one_letter_code
_entity_poly.pdbx_strand_id
1 'polypeptide(L)'
;MNTDFFRHGDLAPTIAAAGLRAVDIGSRGGFDPDLLPIAWAVDGIGFEPEPQAFAQLQATDPAPWRSVRWLPFAIGAANGPATLWIPPDPVGASLLEHDPAVGERFGLSHLTSNCRPLTVDTVTLDHALAGLALPDYLKLDVEGAELSILQAAPQTLAATVAIKAEASFVAARKNQPLVADMDVFLRGQGFELMDIIRPMRWRAQPVAPHPYSWRGQPGYSRGQIGQCDLLYFRRADTLAADRQTLAAGLIAMALGYFDHALPLLTRSGIKADAVAHASRRLGRRVAWQQMRANLRELVPLLRSLLGGVPN
;
A
#
# COMPACT_ATOMS: atom_id res chain seq x y z
N MET A 1 13.28 -1.78 -2.58
CA MET A 1 14.20 -2.92 -2.32
C MET A 1 14.83 -3.37 -3.64
N ASN A 2 15.86 -4.25 -3.65
CA ASN A 2 16.16 -4.95 -4.91
C ASN A 2 14.96 -5.82 -5.23
N THR A 3 14.55 -5.77 -6.48
CA THR A 3 13.80 -6.85 -7.11
C THR A 3 14.55 -8.16 -6.84
N ASP A 4 13.90 -9.17 -6.27
CA ASP A 4 14.44 -10.54 -6.10
C ASP A 4 15.40 -10.80 -4.92
N PHE A 5 15.31 -10.03 -3.83
CA PHE A 5 16.20 -10.20 -2.68
C PHE A 5 16.28 -11.65 -2.15
N PHE A 6 15.16 -12.38 -2.11
CA PHE A 6 15.10 -13.75 -1.60
C PHE A 6 15.24 -14.85 -2.67
N ARG A 7 15.52 -14.50 -3.93
CA ARG A 7 15.64 -15.47 -5.05
C ARG A 7 16.85 -16.39 -4.95
N HIS A 8 17.91 -15.94 -4.28
CA HIS A 8 19.17 -16.67 -4.11
C HIS A 8 19.43 -16.99 -2.63
N GLY A 9 18.49 -17.68 -1.98
CA GLY A 9 18.60 -18.09 -0.58
C GLY A 9 17.87 -19.39 -0.29
N ASP A 10 18.06 -19.91 0.93
CA ASP A 10 17.55 -21.22 1.36
C ASP A 10 16.03 -21.37 1.26
N LEU A 11 15.30 -20.26 1.33
CA LEU A 11 13.85 -20.21 1.25
C LEU A 11 13.31 -20.07 -0.17
N ALA A 12 14.16 -19.90 -1.18
CA ALA A 12 13.71 -19.69 -2.56
C ALA A 12 12.82 -20.84 -3.09
N PRO A 13 13.14 -22.13 -2.91
CA PRO A 13 12.26 -23.20 -3.37
C PRO A 13 10.87 -23.15 -2.71
N THR A 14 10.81 -22.82 -1.42
CA THR A 14 9.56 -22.65 -0.68
C THR A 14 8.75 -21.46 -1.20
N ILE A 15 9.40 -20.32 -1.40
CA ILE A 15 8.76 -19.10 -1.93
C ILE A 15 8.18 -19.37 -3.33
N ALA A 16 8.94 -20.05 -4.20
CA ALA A 16 8.51 -20.40 -5.55
C ALA A 16 7.27 -21.31 -5.55
N ALA A 17 7.25 -22.31 -4.66
CA ALA A 17 6.19 -23.31 -4.58
C ALA A 17 4.93 -22.82 -3.83
N ALA A 18 5.02 -21.76 -3.03
CA ALA A 18 3.90 -21.27 -2.21
C ALA A 18 2.71 -20.74 -3.03
N GLY A 19 2.94 -20.36 -4.30
CA GLY A 19 1.90 -19.84 -5.19
C GLY A 19 1.26 -18.58 -4.61
N LEU A 20 2.10 -17.63 -4.18
CA LEU A 20 1.68 -16.37 -3.55
C LEU A 20 0.96 -15.47 -4.55
N ARG A 21 -0.10 -14.84 -4.08
CA ARG A 21 -0.98 -13.99 -4.90
C ARG A 21 -1.18 -12.64 -4.26
N ALA A 22 -1.06 -11.60 -5.07
CA ALA A 22 -1.26 -10.23 -4.63
C ALA A 22 -2.33 -9.55 -5.50
N VAL A 23 -3.17 -8.74 -4.86
CA VAL A 23 -4.08 -7.81 -5.54
C VAL A 23 -3.69 -6.39 -5.20
N ASP A 24 -3.65 -5.53 -6.21
CA ASP A 24 -3.43 -4.10 -6.10
C ASP A 24 -4.64 -3.36 -6.66
N ILE A 25 -5.34 -2.61 -5.81
CA ILE A 25 -6.47 -1.77 -6.22
C ILE A 25 -6.00 -0.31 -6.24
N GLY A 26 -6.19 0.35 -7.39
CA GLY A 26 -5.63 1.67 -7.66
C GLY A 26 -4.18 1.57 -8.12
N SER A 27 -3.94 0.83 -9.20
CA SER A 27 -2.60 0.47 -9.66
C SER A 27 -1.94 1.52 -10.57
N ARG A 28 -2.41 2.78 -10.56
CA ARG A 28 -1.80 3.87 -11.35
C ARG A 28 -0.29 3.91 -11.13
N GLY A 29 0.48 3.82 -12.22
CA GLY A 29 1.95 3.90 -12.18
C GLY A 29 2.67 2.59 -11.88
N GLY A 30 1.96 1.49 -11.62
CA GLY A 30 2.53 0.15 -11.50
C GLY A 30 1.98 -0.62 -10.30
N PHE A 31 2.51 -1.82 -10.13
CA PHE A 31 2.16 -2.68 -8.99
C PHE A 31 2.94 -2.27 -7.74
N ASP A 32 2.29 -2.26 -6.58
CA ASP A 32 2.87 -1.82 -5.31
C ASP A 32 4.19 -2.54 -4.98
N PRO A 33 5.24 -1.81 -4.57
CA PRO A 33 6.59 -2.36 -4.46
C PRO A 33 6.86 -3.16 -3.17
N ASP A 34 5.89 -3.31 -2.27
CA ASP A 34 6.14 -3.90 -0.94
C ASP A 34 6.63 -5.35 -1.02
N LEU A 35 6.13 -6.12 -1.99
CA LEU A 35 6.53 -7.52 -2.19
C LEU A 35 7.68 -7.71 -3.19
N LEU A 36 8.38 -6.65 -3.61
CA LEU A 36 9.57 -6.75 -4.48
C LEU A 36 10.64 -7.77 -4.04
N PRO A 37 10.90 -7.99 -2.73
CA PRO A 37 11.84 -9.02 -2.29
C PRO A 37 11.52 -10.44 -2.78
N ILE A 38 10.24 -10.72 -3.08
CA ILE A 38 9.71 -12.02 -3.51
C ILE A 38 8.90 -11.95 -4.81
N ALA A 39 8.88 -10.81 -5.51
CA ALA A 39 8.02 -10.57 -6.68
C ALA A 39 8.13 -11.64 -7.77
N TRP A 40 9.34 -12.18 -8.01
CA TRP A 40 9.61 -13.29 -8.93
C TRP A 40 8.81 -14.58 -8.68
N ALA A 41 8.12 -14.69 -7.54
CA ALA A 41 7.24 -15.81 -7.18
C ALA A 41 5.78 -15.40 -6.89
N VAL A 42 5.42 -14.13 -7.13
CA VAL A 42 4.09 -13.59 -6.85
C VAL A 42 3.33 -13.38 -8.16
N ASP A 43 2.11 -13.91 -8.23
CA ASP A 43 1.15 -13.57 -9.28
C ASP A 43 0.29 -12.38 -8.83
N GLY A 44 0.29 -11.32 -9.63
CA GLY A 44 -0.41 -10.07 -9.37
C GLY A 44 -1.70 -9.91 -10.19
N ILE A 45 -2.72 -9.32 -9.58
CA ILE A 45 -3.86 -8.73 -10.30
C ILE A 45 -3.96 -7.26 -9.90
N GLY A 46 -3.90 -6.37 -10.88
CA GLY A 46 -4.02 -4.93 -10.64
C GLY A 46 -5.27 -4.34 -11.28
N PHE A 47 -5.89 -3.38 -10.60
CA PHE A 47 -7.11 -2.70 -11.04
C PHE A 47 -6.85 -1.22 -11.29
N GLU A 48 -7.14 -0.75 -12.49
CA GLU A 48 -7.03 0.66 -12.88
C GLU A 48 -8.19 1.02 -13.84
N PRO A 49 -9.18 1.79 -13.40
CA PRO A 49 -10.35 2.12 -14.21
C PRO A 49 -10.12 3.23 -15.24
N GLU A 50 -9.10 4.09 -15.07
CA GLU A 50 -8.88 5.16 -16.03
C GLU A 50 -8.22 4.61 -17.31
N PRO A 51 -8.83 4.79 -18.51
CA PRO A 51 -8.30 4.21 -19.76
C PRO A 51 -6.86 4.62 -20.07
N GLN A 52 -6.47 5.86 -19.77
CA GLN A 52 -5.11 6.35 -20.03
C GLN A 52 -4.08 5.68 -19.11
N ALA A 53 -4.34 5.62 -17.81
CA ALA A 53 -3.47 4.95 -16.85
C ALA A 53 -3.42 3.43 -17.11
N PHE A 54 -4.55 2.82 -17.44
CA PHE A 54 -4.62 1.41 -17.80
C PHE A 54 -3.77 1.09 -19.03
N ALA A 55 -3.84 1.90 -20.10
CA ALA A 55 -3.02 1.71 -21.29
C ALA A 55 -1.51 1.81 -20.99
N GLN A 56 -1.11 2.70 -20.06
CA GLN A 56 0.29 2.80 -19.63
C GLN A 56 0.75 1.54 -18.88
N LEU A 57 -0.11 0.96 -18.03
CA LEU A 57 0.18 -0.29 -17.33
C LEU A 57 0.36 -1.46 -18.31
N GLN A 58 -0.48 -1.54 -19.34
CA GLN A 58 -0.36 -2.58 -20.37
C GLN A 58 0.92 -2.43 -21.22
N ALA A 59 1.41 -1.21 -21.39
CA ALA A 59 2.63 -0.93 -22.14
C ALA A 59 3.92 -1.14 -21.32
N THR A 60 3.81 -1.32 -20.00
CA THR A 60 4.95 -1.45 -19.08
C THR A 60 5.24 -2.92 -18.81
N ASP A 61 6.53 -3.28 -18.80
CA ASP A 61 6.96 -4.63 -18.41
C ASP A 61 6.64 -4.86 -16.92
N PRO A 62 5.83 -5.87 -16.57
CA PRO A 62 5.55 -6.21 -15.18
C PRO A 62 6.72 -6.92 -14.49
N ALA A 63 7.89 -7.09 -15.11
CA ALA A 63 9.07 -7.51 -14.38
C ALA A 63 9.32 -6.60 -13.15
N PRO A 64 9.69 -7.15 -11.98
CA PRO A 64 10.16 -8.52 -11.74
C PRO A 64 9.06 -9.52 -11.29
N TRP A 65 7.78 -9.18 -11.40
CA TRP A 65 6.68 -10.04 -10.94
C TRP A 65 6.63 -11.35 -11.74
N ARG A 66 6.25 -12.47 -11.11
CA ARG A 66 6.07 -13.75 -11.83
C ARG A 66 5.05 -13.61 -12.96
N SER A 67 3.94 -12.95 -12.65
CA SER A 67 2.94 -12.52 -13.61
C SER A 67 2.15 -11.35 -13.05
N VAL A 68 1.63 -10.47 -13.92
CA VAL A 68 0.64 -9.46 -13.53
C VAL A 68 -0.46 -9.40 -14.58
N ARG A 69 -1.71 -9.43 -14.13
CA ARG A 69 -2.88 -9.19 -14.97
C ARG A 69 -3.51 -7.85 -14.58
N TRP A 70 -3.58 -6.93 -15.55
CA TRP A 70 -4.28 -5.66 -15.38
C TRP A 70 -5.75 -5.80 -15.78
N LEU A 71 -6.65 -5.23 -14.99
CA LEU A 71 -8.09 -5.20 -15.24
C LEU A 71 -8.62 -3.75 -15.23
N PRO A 72 -9.42 -3.35 -16.24
CA PRO A 72 -9.84 -1.95 -16.44
C PRO A 72 -11.12 -1.62 -15.65
N PHE A 73 -11.24 -2.10 -14.42
CA PHE A 73 -12.43 -1.92 -13.59
C PHE A 73 -12.11 -1.09 -12.35
N ALA A 74 -13.07 -0.28 -11.92
CA ALA A 74 -13.05 0.27 -10.58
C ALA A 74 -13.54 -0.83 -9.64
N ILE A 75 -12.90 -0.96 -8.48
CA ILE A 75 -13.45 -1.78 -7.41
C ILE A 75 -14.25 -0.89 -6.48
N GLY A 76 -15.49 -1.29 -6.19
CA GLY A 76 -16.39 -0.52 -5.35
C GLY A 76 -17.32 -1.39 -4.52
N ALA A 77 -18.28 -0.74 -3.85
CA ALA A 77 -19.24 -1.41 -2.96
C ALA A 77 -20.32 -2.22 -3.71
N ALA A 78 -20.53 -1.95 -5.00
CA ALA A 78 -21.54 -2.60 -5.83
C ALA A 78 -21.13 -2.65 -7.30
N ASN A 79 -21.79 -3.52 -8.07
CA ASN A 79 -21.61 -3.61 -9.51
C ASN A 79 -22.43 -2.54 -10.25
N GLY A 80 -21.86 -1.99 -11.32
CA GLY A 80 -22.53 -1.05 -12.21
C GLY A 80 -21.66 0.16 -12.56
N PRO A 81 -22.17 1.07 -13.42
CA PRO A 81 -21.45 2.29 -13.74
C PRO A 81 -21.38 3.21 -12.51
N ALA A 82 -20.22 3.83 -12.30
CA ALA A 82 -20.04 4.89 -11.30
C ALA A 82 -19.21 6.06 -11.87
N THR A 83 -19.26 7.20 -11.20
CA THR A 83 -18.43 8.35 -11.56
C THR A 83 -17.11 8.28 -10.80
N LEU A 84 -16.01 8.21 -11.55
CA LEU A 84 -14.67 8.47 -11.06
C LEU A 84 -14.38 9.97 -11.19
N TRP A 85 -14.11 10.64 -10.07
CA TRP A 85 -13.74 12.05 -10.01
C TRP A 85 -12.22 12.16 -10.11
N ILE A 86 -11.74 12.80 -11.18
CA ILE A 86 -10.30 12.90 -11.46
C ILE A 86 -9.86 14.37 -11.31
N PRO A 87 -9.08 14.70 -10.26
CA PRO A 87 -8.56 16.05 -10.06
C PRO A 87 -7.42 16.37 -11.05
N PRO A 88 -6.92 17.63 -11.09
CA PRO A 88 -5.81 18.04 -11.94
C PRO A 88 -4.58 17.14 -11.84
N ASP A 89 -4.25 16.70 -10.63
CA ASP A 89 -3.30 15.60 -10.42
C ASP A 89 -4.06 14.26 -10.30
N PRO A 90 -4.03 13.40 -11.33
CA PRO A 90 -4.84 12.20 -11.38
C PRO A 90 -4.53 11.14 -10.32
N VAL A 91 -3.44 11.28 -9.55
CA VAL A 91 -3.15 10.37 -8.43
C VAL A 91 -4.26 10.40 -7.38
N GLY A 92 -4.94 11.54 -7.22
CA GLY A 92 -6.04 11.68 -6.27
C GLY A 92 -7.41 11.20 -6.77
N ALA A 93 -7.47 10.45 -7.87
CA ALA A 93 -8.74 9.99 -8.46
C ALA A 93 -9.52 9.09 -7.50
N SER A 94 -10.83 9.29 -7.38
CA SER A 94 -11.67 8.54 -6.43
C SER A 94 -13.10 8.36 -6.92
N LEU A 95 -13.75 7.29 -6.47
CA LEU A 95 -15.20 7.10 -6.63
C LEU A 95 -16.01 8.02 -5.68
N LEU A 96 -15.37 8.60 -4.66
CA LEU A 96 -15.98 9.59 -3.79
C LEU A 96 -15.74 11.00 -4.33
N GLU A 97 -16.74 11.87 -4.22
CA GLU A 97 -16.62 13.28 -4.60
C GLU A 97 -15.66 13.99 -3.63
N HIS A 98 -14.74 14.80 -4.17
CA HIS A 98 -13.78 15.55 -3.37
C HIS A 98 -14.41 16.71 -2.59
N ASP A 99 -13.78 17.06 -1.46
CA ASP A 99 -14.10 18.26 -0.69
C ASP A 99 -13.05 19.36 -0.97
N PRO A 100 -13.36 20.35 -1.82
CA PRO A 100 -12.42 21.41 -2.16
C PRO A 100 -12.07 22.31 -0.97
N ALA A 101 -12.90 22.37 0.08
CA ALA A 101 -12.59 23.16 1.28
C ALA A 101 -11.41 22.57 2.06
N VAL A 102 -11.25 21.24 2.05
CA VAL A 102 -10.08 20.57 2.62
C VAL A 102 -8.84 20.87 1.77
N GLY A 103 -9.00 20.84 0.44
CA GLY A 103 -7.98 21.29 -0.51
C GLY A 103 -7.43 22.67 -0.20
N GLU A 104 -8.32 23.65 -0.11
CA GLU A 104 -7.99 25.04 0.22
C GLU A 104 -7.29 25.15 1.58
N ARG A 105 -7.81 24.46 2.60
CA ARG A 105 -7.24 24.47 3.95
C ARG A 105 -5.79 23.93 3.99
N PHE A 106 -5.44 22.99 3.13
CA PHE A 106 -4.15 22.28 3.16
C PHE A 106 -3.29 22.49 1.91
N GLY A 107 -3.60 23.45 1.06
CA GLY A 107 -2.85 23.68 -0.19
C GLY A 107 -2.87 22.48 -1.15
N LEU A 108 -3.90 21.64 -1.08
CA LEU A 108 -4.08 20.41 -1.87
C LEU A 108 -5.16 20.58 -2.95
N SER A 109 -5.44 21.80 -3.41
CA SER A 109 -6.48 22.05 -4.43
C SER A 109 -6.22 21.30 -5.74
N HIS A 110 -4.97 20.99 -6.07
CA HIS A 110 -4.61 20.16 -7.23
C HIS A 110 -5.08 18.69 -7.12
N LEU A 111 -5.39 18.23 -5.90
CA LEU A 111 -5.91 16.87 -5.61
C LEU A 111 -7.41 16.85 -5.27
N THR A 112 -8.06 18.02 -5.13
CA THR A 112 -9.43 18.10 -4.55
C THR A 112 -10.37 19.07 -5.26
N SER A 113 -9.87 19.92 -6.16
CA SER A 113 -10.65 20.89 -6.92
C SER A 113 -10.63 20.57 -8.40
N ASN A 114 -11.57 21.14 -9.17
CA ASN A 114 -11.62 21.02 -10.63
C ASN A 114 -11.63 19.57 -11.15
N CYS A 115 -12.28 18.67 -10.40
CA CYS A 115 -12.35 17.27 -10.77
C CYS A 115 -13.21 17.09 -12.03
N ARG A 116 -12.66 16.43 -13.05
CA ARG A 116 -13.45 15.99 -14.19
C ARG A 116 -14.15 14.67 -13.85
N PRO A 117 -15.43 14.52 -14.20
CA PRO A 117 -16.11 13.24 -14.07
C PRO A 117 -15.72 12.29 -15.21
N LEU A 118 -15.54 11.01 -14.90
CA LEU A 118 -15.39 9.92 -15.86
C LEU A 118 -16.31 8.77 -15.45
N THR A 119 -17.22 8.34 -16.32
CA THR A 119 -18.01 7.13 -16.08
C THR A 119 -17.12 5.90 -16.28
N VAL A 120 -17.07 5.02 -15.29
CA VAL A 120 -16.28 3.78 -15.30
C VAL A 120 -17.13 2.60 -14.86
N ASP A 121 -16.78 1.41 -15.36
CA ASP A 121 -17.38 0.17 -14.90
C ASP A 121 -16.84 -0.17 -13.51
N THR A 122 -17.76 -0.36 -12.56
CA THR A 122 -17.44 -0.74 -11.18
C THR A 122 -17.94 -2.14 -10.89
N VAL A 123 -17.13 -2.93 -10.18
CA VAL A 123 -17.49 -4.25 -9.67
C VAL A 123 -17.05 -4.41 -8.22
N THR A 124 -17.70 -5.30 -7.47
CA THR A 124 -17.17 -5.69 -6.15
C THR A 124 -15.90 -6.54 -6.33
N LEU A 125 -15.03 -6.54 -5.32
CA LEU A 125 -13.78 -7.31 -5.38
C LEU A 125 -14.05 -8.81 -5.50
N ASP A 126 -15.01 -9.34 -4.74
CA ASP A 126 -15.41 -10.75 -4.82
C ASP A 126 -15.95 -11.11 -6.22
N HIS A 127 -16.69 -10.20 -6.86
CA HIS A 127 -17.16 -10.41 -8.24
C HIS A 127 -16.00 -10.39 -9.23
N ALA A 128 -15.07 -9.43 -9.12
CA ALA A 128 -13.91 -9.33 -10.00
C ALA A 128 -12.99 -10.55 -9.93
N LEU A 129 -12.93 -11.19 -8.75
CA LEU A 129 -12.11 -12.36 -8.49
C LEU A 129 -12.88 -13.69 -8.64
N ALA A 130 -14.14 -13.65 -9.05
CA ALA A 130 -14.95 -14.86 -9.24
C ALA A 130 -14.29 -15.81 -10.25
N GLY A 131 -14.06 -17.06 -9.83
CA GLY A 131 -13.38 -18.08 -10.65
C GLY A 131 -11.85 -17.92 -10.72
N LEU A 132 -11.29 -16.92 -10.03
CA LEU A 132 -9.84 -16.76 -9.85
C LEU A 132 -9.43 -17.25 -8.46
N ALA A 133 -8.12 -17.44 -8.30
CA ALA A 133 -7.57 -17.83 -7.02
C ALA A 133 -7.42 -16.59 -6.11
N LEU A 134 -7.98 -16.66 -4.90
CA LEU A 134 -8.04 -15.52 -3.99
C LEU A 134 -6.64 -15.06 -3.51
N PRO A 135 -6.46 -13.76 -3.23
CA PRO A 135 -5.17 -13.16 -2.87
C PRO A 135 -4.77 -13.46 -1.43
N ASP A 136 -3.45 -13.58 -1.24
CA ASP A 136 -2.82 -13.66 0.08
C ASP A 136 -2.47 -12.23 0.59
N TYR A 137 -2.10 -11.33 -0.32
CA TYR A 137 -1.84 -9.91 -0.04
C TYR A 137 -2.81 -9.00 -0.80
N LEU A 138 -3.38 -8.01 -0.12
CA LEU A 138 -4.30 -7.04 -0.72
C LEU A 138 -3.81 -5.62 -0.44
N LYS A 139 -3.57 -4.84 -1.49
CA LYS A 139 -3.32 -3.40 -1.41
C LYS A 139 -4.54 -2.63 -1.91
N LEU A 140 -4.97 -1.61 -1.16
CA LEU A 140 -5.98 -0.65 -1.56
C LEU A 140 -5.42 0.76 -1.44
N ASP A 141 -5.45 1.50 -2.54
CA ASP A 141 -5.12 2.93 -2.60
C ASP A 141 -6.08 3.53 -3.62
N VAL A 142 -7.32 3.73 -3.18
CA VAL A 142 -8.44 4.21 -4.02
C VAL A 142 -9.00 5.51 -3.47
N GLU A 143 -8.21 6.17 -2.63
CA GLU A 143 -8.42 7.52 -2.23
C GLU A 143 -9.79 7.66 -1.54
N GLY A 144 -10.07 6.84 -0.51
CA GLY A 144 -11.18 7.01 0.42
C GLY A 144 -12.33 5.99 0.34
N ALA A 145 -12.39 5.16 -0.70
CA ALA A 145 -13.44 4.13 -0.84
C ALA A 145 -13.08 2.78 -0.18
N GLU A 146 -11.92 2.68 0.48
CA GLU A 146 -11.31 1.42 0.95
C GLU A 146 -12.27 0.61 1.85
N LEU A 147 -12.90 1.25 2.84
CA LEU A 147 -13.80 0.55 3.77
C LEU A 147 -14.97 -0.11 3.05
N SER A 148 -15.59 0.60 2.11
CA SER A 148 -16.76 0.11 1.39
C SER A 148 -16.41 -1.06 0.46
N ILE A 149 -15.21 -1.05 -0.13
CA ILE A 149 -14.67 -2.16 -0.92
C ILE A 149 -14.46 -3.37 -0.03
N LEU A 150 -13.83 -3.19 1.13
CA LEU A 150 -13.54 -4.27 2.06
C LEU A 150 -14.84 -4.90 2.60
N GLN A 151 -15.85 -4.08 2.93
CA GLN A 151 -17.17 -4.55 3.36
C GLN A 151 -17.89 -5.37 2.29
N ALA A 152 -17.68 -5.06 1.02
CA ALA A 152 -18.24 -5.79 -0.12
C ALA A 152 -17.38 -6.99 -0.60
N ALA A 153 -16.35 -7.38 0.16
CA ALA A 153 -15.40 -8.42 -0.23
C ALA A 153 -15.17 -9.53 0.83
N PRO A 154 -16.23 -10.07 1.48
CA PRO A 154 -16.06 -11.04 2.57
C PRO A 154 -15.33 -12.32 2.16
N GLN A 155 -15.50 -12.80 0.92
CA GLN A 155 -14.82 -14.02 0.46
C GLN A 155 -13.32 -13.77 0.27
N THR A 156 -12.97 -12.64 -0.34
CA THR A 156 -11.58 -12.21 -0.50
C THR A 156 -10.91 -12.02 0.86
N LEU A 157 -11.57 -11.31 1.77
CA LEU A 157 -11.06 -11.08 3.12
C LEU A 157 -10.73 -12.39 3.84
N ALA A 158 -11.59 -13.41 3.76
CA ALA A 158 -11.36 -14.69 4.42
C ALA A 158 -10.06 -15.39 3.97
N ALA A 159 -9.64 -15.20 2.71
CA ALA A 159 -8.40 -15.77 2.17
C ALA A 159 -7.16 -14.91 2.47
N THR A 160 -7.31 -13.59 2.50
CA THR A 160 -6.20 -12.63 2.65
C THR A 160 -5.52 -12.75 4.03
N VAL A 161 -4.19 -12.67 4.03
CA VAL A 161 -3.35 -12.73 5.24
C VAL A 161 -2.68 -11.41 5.57
N ALA A 162 -2.58 -10.50 4.62
CA ALA A 162 -2.04 -9.17 4.83
C ALA A 162 -2.76 -8.14 3.96
N ILE A 163 -3.10 -7.00 4.57
CA ILE A 163 -3.77 -5.88 3.89
C ILE A 163 -2.94 -4.63 4.11
N LYS A 164 -2.63 -3.92 3.03
CA LYS A 164 -2.19 -2.52 3.08
C LYS A 164 -3.30 -1.66 2.52
N ALA A 165 -3.80 -0.72 3.32
CA ALA A 165 -4.85 0.18 2.88
C ALA A 165 -4.44 1.62 3.14
N GLU A 166 -4.59 2.50 2.15
CA GLU A 166 -4.57 3.93 2.43
C GLU A 166 -5.72 4.27 3.38
N ALA A 167 -5.45 5.14 4.36
CA ALA A 167 -6.44 5.62 5.30
C ALA A 167 -6.21 7.09 5.63
N SER A 168 -7.30 7.80 5.87
CA SER A 168 -7.29 9.24 6.13
C SER A 168 -7.60 9.57 7.59
N PHE A 169 -6.89 10.57 8.12
CA PHE A 169 -7.19 11.24 9.39
C PHE A 169 -8.05 12.49 9.19
N VAL A 170 -8.07 13.02 7.97
CA VAL A 170 -8.89 14.15 7.55
C VAL A 170 -9.64 13.73 6.29
N ALA A 171 -10.96 13.79 6.31
CA ALA A 171 -11.80 13.43 5.17
C ALA A 171 -11.67 14.47 4.05
N ALA A 172 -10.81 14.20 3.06
CA ALA A 172 -10.63 15.04 1.87
C ALA A 172 -11.72 14.79 0.80
N ARG A 173 -12.60 13.82 1.05
CA ARG A 173 -13.74 13.46 0.20
C ARG A 173 -15.02 13.39 1.02
N LYS A 174 -16.15 13.62 0.36
CA LYS A 174 -17.48 13.55 0.98
C LYS A 174 -17.78 12.14 1.45
N ASN A 175 -18.23 12.02 2.69
CA ASN A 175 -18.54 10.74 3.35
C ASN A 175 -17.36 9.74 3.41
N GLN A 176 -16.12 10.23 3.37
CA GLN A 176 -14.93 9.40 3.48
C GLN A 176 -14.77 8.84 4.91
N PRO A 177 -14.66 7.51 5.08
CA PRO A 177 -14.30 6.90 6.35
C PRO A 177 -12.90 7.31 6.81
N LEU A 178 -12.69 7.35 8.12
CA LEU A 178 -11.38 7.67 8.70
C LEU A 178 -10.67 6.40 9.20
N VAL A 179 -9.40 6.57 9.59
CA VAL A 179 -8.57 5.51 10.19
C VAL A 179 -9.30 4.73 11.29
N ALA A 180 -10.08 5.41 12.13
CA ALA A 180 -10.82 4.76 13.21
C ALA A 180 -11.88 3.77 12.70
N ASP A 181 -12.60 4.12 11.63
CA ASP A 181 -13.63 3.26 11.04
C ASP A 181 -12.99 2.02 10.38
N MET A 182 -11.86 2.24 9.69
CA MET A 182 -11.06 1.17 9.08
C MET A 182 -10.52 0.19 10.12
N ASP A 183 -9.94 0.69 11.22
CA ASP A 183 -9.35 -0.15 12.26
C ASP A 183 -10.40 -0.99 12.99
N VAL A 184 -11.53 -0.38 13.34
CA VAL A 184 -12.66 -1.10 13.97
C VAL A 184 -13.13 -2.24 13.08
N PHE A 185 -13.33 -1.97 11.78
CA PHE A 185 -13.79 -2.99 10.84
C PHE A 185 -12.77 -4.13 10.68
N LEU A 186 -11.50 -3.82 10.37
CA LEU A 186 -10.48 -4.83 10.08
C LEU A 186 -10.16 -5.70 11.31
N ARG A 187 -10.14 -5.12 12.51
CA ARG A 187 -10.05 -5.90 13.76
C ARG A 187 -11.21 -6.87 13.92
N GLY A 188 -12.43 -6.42 13.60
CA GLY A 188 -13.62 -7.26 13.56
C GLY A 188 -13.52 -8.43 12.56
N GLN A 189 -12.72 -8.29 11.49
CA GLN A 189 -12.46 -9.33 10.49
C GLN A 189 -11.27 -10.25 10.83
N GLY A 190 -10.71 -10.13 12.04
CA GLY A 190 -9.62 -10.97 12.53
C GLY A 190 -8.23 -10.52 12.07
N PHE A 191 -8.06 -9.24 11.72
CA PHE A 191 -6.76 -8.64 11.47
C PHE A 191 -6.24 -7.86 12.68
N GLU A 192 -4.94 -7.63 12.71
CA GLU A 192 -4.23 -6.78 13.67
C GLU A 192 -3.39 -5.74 12.94
N LEU A 193 -3.42 -4.49 13.42
CA LEU A 193 -2.61 -3.41 12.88
C LEU A 193 -1.13 -3.66 13.24
N MET A 194 -0.29 -3.74 12.22
CA MET A 194 1.15 -4.00 12.33
C MET A 194 1.97 -2.72 12.25
N ASP A 195 1.59 -1.80 11.36
CA ASP A 195 2.36 -0.59 11.11
C ASP A 195 1.51 0.55 10.54
N ILE A 196 1.98 1.77 10.75
CA ILE A 196 1.49 2.99 10.10
C ILE A 196 2.60 3.47 9.17
N ILE A 197 2.43 3.15 7.90
CA ILE A 197 3.41 3.41 6.86
C ILE A 197 3.16 4.80 6.25
N ARG A 198 4.25 5.48 5.88
CA ARG A 198 4.24 6.78 5.18
C ARG A 198 3.23 7.80 5.76
N PRO A 199 3.27 8.12 7.08
CA PRO A 199 2.36 9.12 7.64
C PRO A 199 2.58 10.48 6.98
N MET A 200 1.62 10.92 6.19
CA MET A 200 1.67 12.17 5.44
C MET A 200 1.16 13.31 6.31
N ARG A 201 1.92 14.42 6.31
CA ARG A 201 1.59 15.60 7.10
C ARG A 201 1.28 16.78 6.18
N TRP A 202 -0.01 17.10 6.08
CA TRP A 202 -0.54 18.19 5.29
C TRP A 202 -0.33 19.56 5.96
N ARG A 203 -0.31 20.63 5.15
CA ARG A 203 0.07 21.98 5.57
C ARG A 203 -0.71 23.01 4.77
N ALA A 204 -1.17 24.10 5.39
CA ALA A 204 -1.87 25.17 4.67
C ALA A 204 -0.99 25.92 3.64
N GLN A 205 0.34 25.89 3.81
CA GLN A 205 1.30 26.59 2.96
C GLN A 205 2.48 25.68 2.62
N PRO A 206 3.14 25.89 1.46
CA PRO A 206 4.31 25.12 1.03
C PRO A 206 5.57 25.53 1.80
N VAL A 207 5.54 25.35 3.13
CA VAL A 207 6.71 25.57 4.00
C VAL A 207 7.56 24.30 4.06
N ALA A 208 8.86 24.47 4.35
CA ALA A 208 9.79 23.35 4.46
C ALA A 208 9.26 22.22 5.38
N PRO A 209 9.38 20.94 4.98
CA PRO A 209 8.91 19.83 5.79
C PRO A 209 9.79 19.66 7.04
N HIS A 210 9.25 19.07 8.11
CA HIS A 210 10.06 18.76 9.28
C HIS A 210 11.14 17.71 8.91
N PRO A 211 12.41 17.85 9.35
CA PRO A 211 12.94 18.81 10.34
C PRO A 211 13.57 20.09 9.77
N TYR A 212 13.28 20.45 8.52
CA TYR A 212 13.86 21.59 7.85
C TYR A 212 13.24 22.94 8.27
N SER A 213 14.06 23.98 8.18
CA SER A 213 13.75 25.40 8.42
C SER A 213 14.07 26.23 7.18
N TRP A 214 13.40 27.36 7.03
CA TRP A 214 13.64 28.31 5.95
C TRP A 214 13.39 29.75 6.42
N ARG A 215 13.75 30.74 5.59
CA ARG A 215 13.70 32.17 5.95
C ARG A 215 12.31 32.82 5.82
N GLY A 216 11.28 32.08 5.41
CA GLY A 216 9.92 32.62 5.31
C GLY A 216 9.16 32.62 6.63
N GLN A 217 7.87 32.95 6.58
CA GLN A 217 6.98 32.97 7.74
C GLN A 217 5.80 32.00 7.53
N PRO A 218 5.60 31.01 8.42
CA PRO A 218 6.50 30.62 9.51
C PRO A 218 7.79 29.96 8.97
N GLY A 219 8.92 30.24 9.63
CA GLY A 219 10.23 29.68 9.23
C GLY A 219 10.41 28.20 9.58
N TYR A 220 9.54 27.67 10.45
CA TYR A 220 9.44 26.25 10.78
C TYR A 220 8.01 25.94 11.22
N SER A 221 7.50 24.77 10.83
CA SER A 221 6.24 24.25 11.35
C SER A 221 6.16 22.73 11.16
N ARG A 222 5.34 22.06 11.96
CA ARG A 222 4.92 20.68 11.71
C ARG A 222 3.57 20.69 10.99
N GLY A 223 3.42 19.82 10.00
CA GLY A 223 2.11 19.60 9.37
C GLY A 223 1.17 18.77 10.26
N GLN A 224 -0.12 18.91 10.00
CA GLN A 224 -1.18 18.07 10.56
C GLN A 224 -1.15 16.71 9.86
N ILE A 225 -1.33 15.61 10.59
CA ILE A 225 -1.46 14.30 9.94
C ILE A 225 -2.75 14.26 9.10
N GLY A 226 -2.62 13.86 7.84
CA GLY A 226 -3.71 13.87 6.86
C GLY A 226 -4.10 12.48 6.40
N GLN A 227 -3.11 11.68 5.98
CA GLN A 227 -3.28 10.31 5.49
C GLN A 227 -2.06 9.45 5.89
N CYS A 228 -2.20 8.14 5.75
CA CYS A 228 -1.13 7.15 5.87
C CYS A 228 -1.54 5.87 5.11
N ASP A 229 -0.62 4.90 4.99
CA ASP A 229 -1.05 3.52 4.78
C ASP A 229 -1.07 2.79 6.13
N LEU A 230 -2.07 1.94 6.31
CA LEU A 230 -2.14 1.01 7.43
C LEU A 230 -1.79 -0.37 6.92
N LEU A 231 -0.84 -1.04 7.58
CA LEU A 231 -0.51 -2.43 7.31
C LEU A 231 -1.13 -3.33 8.38
N TYR A 232 -1.93 -4.29 7.94
CA TYR A 232 -2.61 -5.25 8.78
C TYR A 232 -2.17 -6.67 8.44
N PHE A 233 -1.94 -7.51 9.46
CA PHE A 233 -1.79 -8.95 9.29
C PHE A 233 -2.99 -9.69 9.88
N ARG A 234 -3.33 -10.83 9.30
CA ARG A 234 -4.33 -11.74 9.86
C ARG A 234 -3.77 -12.34 11.13
N ARG A 235 -4.53 -12.29 12.23
CA ARG A 235 -4.07 -12.78 13.53
C ARG A 235 -3.72 -14.27 13.43
N ALA A 236 -2.57 -14.64 13.99
CA ALA A 236 -1.99 -15.98 13.85
C ALA A 236 -2.88 -17.13 14.39
N ASP A 237 -3.74 -16.82 15.36
CA ASP A 237 -4.72 -17.73 15.98
C ASP A 237 -5.95 -17.99 15.09
N THR A 238 -6.20 -17.13 14.10
CA THR A 238 -7.31 -17.30 13.14
C THR A 238 -6.91 -18.06 11.87
N LEU A 239 -5.62 -18.30 11.67
CA LEU A 239 -5.09 -19.02 10.50
C LEU A 239 -5.30 -20.53 10.67
N ALA A 240 -6.28 -21.08 9.94
CA ALA A 240 -6.66 -22.49 10.04
C ALA A 240 -5.99 -23.41 8.99
N ALA A 241 -5.57 -22.88 7.85
CA ALA A 241 -5.01 -23.67 6.75
C ALA A 241 -3.48 -23.57 6.66
N ASP A 242 -2.82 -24.69 6.34
CA ASP A 242 -1.35 -24.77 6.21
C ASP A 242 -0.81 -23.84 5.13
N ARG A 243 -1.47 -23.76 3.96
CA ARG A 243 -1.10 -22.80 2.89
C ARG A 243 -1.18 -21.36 3.38
N GLN A 244 -2.26 -21.00 4.07
CA GLN A 244 -2.51 -19.63 4.52
C GLN A 244 -1.48 -19.23 5.60
N THR A 245 -1.14 -20.16 6.50
CA THR A 245 -0.06 -19.98 7.47
C THR A 245 1.28 -19.74 6.80
N LEU A 246 1.63 -20.57 5.80
CA LEU A 246 2.88 -20.41 5.06
C LEU A 246 2.91 -19.06 4.33
N ALA A 247 1.82 -18.68 3.66
CA ALA A 247 1.71 -17.40 2.97
C ALA A 247 1.87 -16.20 3.92
N ALA A 248 1.20 -16.24 5.09
CA ALA A 248 1.31 -15.20 6.11
C ALA A 248 2.77 -15.06 6.59
N GLY A 249 3.45 -16.17 6.86
CA GLY A 249 4.86 -16.17 7.26
C GLY A 249 5.79 -15.61 6.17
N LEU A 250 5.60 -16.02 4.91
CA LEU A 250 6.43 -15.57 3.78
C LEU A 250 6.21 -14.08 3.46
N ILE A 251 4.97 -13.59 3.53
CA ILE A 251 4.64 -12.18 3.32
C ILE A 251 5.19 -11.32 4.47
N ALA A 252 4.97 -11.72 5.73
CA ALA A 252 5.53 -11.01 6.87
C ALA A 252 7.07 -10.92 6.79
N MET A 253 7.72 -12.01 6.37
CA MET A 253 9.16 -12.06 6.11
C MET A 253 9.57 -11.09 4.99
N ALA A 254 8.84 -11.09 3.87
CA ALA A 254 9.13 -10.21 2.73
C ALA A 254 9.06 -8.73 3.12
N LEU A 255 8.10 -8.38 3.97
CA LEU A 255 7.90 -7.05 4.54
C LEU A 255 8.88 -6.73 5.69
N GLY A 256 9.64 -7.71 6.18
CA GLY A 256 10.68 -7.53 7.21
C GLY A 256 10.26 -7.82 8.65
N TYR A 257 9.03 -8.27 8.91
CA TYR A 257 8.51 -8.59 10.24
C TYR A 257 8.88 -10.03 10.65
N PHE A 258 10.18 -10.29 10.84
CA PHE A 258 10.68 -11.64 11.14
C PHE A 258 10.16 -12.24 12.46
N ASP A 259 9.91 -11.41 13.47
CA ASP A 259 9.35 -11.86 14.75
C ASP A 259 7.95 -12.46 14.58
N HIS A 260 7.15 -11.88 13.68
CA HIS A 260 5.83 -12.41 13.30
C HIS A 260 5.97 -13.60 12.34
N ALA A 261 6.91 -13.54 11.38
CA ALA A 261 7.10 -14.58 10.38
C ALA A 261 7.61 -15.91 10.95
N LEU A 262 8.55 -15.87 11.90
CA LEU A 262 9.24 -17.05 12.42
C LEU A 262 8.31 -18.15 12.95
N PRO A 263 7.37 -17.88 13.88
CA PRO A 263 6.47 -18.92 14.39
C PRO A 263 5.58 -19.51 13.30
N LEU A 264 5.10 -18.70 12.34
CA LEU A 264 4.26 -19.15 11.23
C LEU A 264 5.02 -20.06 10.26
N LEU A 265 6.25 -19.67 9.91
CA LEU A 265 7.11 -20.45 9.03
C LEU A 265 7.55 -21.77 9.70
N THR A 266 7.88 -21.74 10.99
CA THR A 266 8.23 -22.98 11.74
C THR A 266 7.03 -23.91 11.86
N ARG A 267 5.82 -23.39 12.12
CA ARG A 267 4.58 -24.18 12.08
C ARG A 267 4.34 -24.84 10.71
N SER A 268 4.81 -24.20 9.65
CA SER A 268 4.74 -24.70 8.26
C SER A 268 5.93 -25.60 7.87
N GLY A 269 6.72 -26.07 8.83
CA GLY A 269 7.85 -27.00 8.60
C GLY A 269 9.15 -26.33 8.13
N ILE A 270 9.22 -25.00 8.09
CA ILE A 270 10.44 -24.28 7.71
C ILE A 270 11.40 -24.21 8.90
N LYS A 271 12.65 -24.62 8.67
CA LYS A 271 13.69 -24.59 9.71
C LYS A 271 13.95 -23.16 10.19
N ALA A 272 13.95 -22.95 11.51
CA ALA A 272 14.22 -21.66 12.13
C ALA A 272 15.55 -21.05 11.67
N ASP A 273 16.59 -21.87 11.44
CA ASP A 273 17.90 -21.40 10.96
C ASP A 273 17.85 -20.73 9.59
N ALA A 274 17.00 -21.23 8.68
CA ALA A 274 16.81 -20.64 7.36
C ALA A 274 16.14 -19.26 7.46
N VAL A 275 15.14 -19.14 8.35
CA VAL A 275 14.48 -17.86 8.65
C VAL A 275 15.45 -16.88 9.30
N ALA A 276 16.26 -17.34 10.26
CA ALA A 276 17.28 -16.52 10.93
C ALA A 276 18.38 -16.05 9.95
N HIS A 277 18.76 -16.90 8.98
CA HIS A 277 19.70 -16.52 7.93
C HIS A 277 19.11 -15.42 7.02
N ALA A 278 17.86 -15.59 6.57
CA ALA A 278 17.12 -14.59 5.81
C ALA A 278 17.00 -13.26 6.58
N SER A 279 16.68 -13.32 7.88
CA SER A 279 16.60 -12.17 8.78
C SER A 279 17.90 -11.37 8.86
N ARG A 280 19.03 -12.04 9.14
CA ARG A 280 20.34 -11.39 9.21
C ARG A 280 20.72 -10.73 7.89
N ARG A 281 20.43 -11.38 6.75
CA ARG A 281 20.71 -10.81 5.42
C ARG A 281 19.89 -9.56 5.17
N LEU A 282 18.58 -9.60 5.41
CA LEU A 282 17.71 -8.45 5.17
C LEU A 282 18.02 -7.30 6.14
N GLY A 283 18.16 -7.58 7.43
CA GLY A 283 18.49 -6.57 8.44
C GLY A 283 19.80 -5.83 8.15
N ARG A 284 20.86 -6.54 7.74
CA ARG A 284 22.11 -5.89 7.29
C ARG A 284 21.88 -4.96 6.11
N ARG A 285 21.08 -5.36 5.13
CA ARG A 285 20.78 -4.53 3.95
C ARG A 285 20.00 -3.28 4.33
N VAL A 286 18.97 -3.42 5.17
CA VAL A 286 18.18 -2.28 5.66
C VAL A 286 19.06 -1.31 6.44
N ALA A 287 19.95 -1.80 7.30
CA ALA A 287 20.90 -0.96 8.03
C ALA A 287 21.81 -0.16 7.08
N TRP A 288 22.36 -0.79 6.03
CA TRP A 288 23.16 -0.09 5.02
C TRP A 288 22.35 0.93 4.21
N GLN A 289 21.11 0.62 3.86
CA GLN A 289 20.22 1.55 3.16
C GLN A 289 19.90 2.77 4.03
N GLN A 290 19.57 2.56 5.30
CA GLN A 290 19.32 3.63 6.25
C GLN A 290 20.56 4.50 6.47
N MET A 291 21.75 3.90 6.58
CA MET A 291 22.99 4.65 6.70
C MET A 291 23.22 5.56 5.49
N ARG A 292 23.01 5.04 4.27
CA ARG A 292 23.13 5.83 3.04
C ARG A 292 22.08 6.94 2.95
N ALA A 293 20.84 6.67 3.36
CA ALA A 293 19.80 7.68 3.42
C ALA A 293 20.17 8.80 4.39
N ASN A 294 20.57 8.47 5.62
CA ASN A 294 21.00 9.44 6.63
C ASN A 294 22.16 10.31 6.12
N LEU A 295 23.15 9.73 5.44
CA LEU A 295 24.25 10.49 4.85
C LEU A 295 23.80 11.45 3.75
N ARG A 296 22.81 11.06 2.93
CA ARG A 296 22.23 11.93 1.90
C ARG A 296 21.47 13.11 2.50
N GLU A 297 20.77 12.89 3.61
CA GLU A 297 20.01 13.93 4.31
C GLU A 297 20.90 14.97 5.03
N LEU A 298 22.19 14.68 5.27
CA LEU A 298 23.11 15.64 5.90
C LEU A 298 23.25 16.94 5.11
N VAL A 299 23.32 16.87 3.77
CA VAL A 299 23.52 18.07 2.94
C VAL A 299 22.30 18.99 2.97
N PRO A 300 21.06 18.51 2.72
CA PRO A 300 19.85 19.33 2.91
C PRO A 300 19.72 19.91 4.32
N LEU A 301 20.05 19.15 5.36
CA LEU A 301 20.01 19.62 6.75
C LEU A 301 20.99 20.77 6.99
N LEU A 302 22.24 20.64 6.52
CA LEU A 302 23.23 21.70 6.63
C LEU A 302 22.82 22.97 5.85
N ARG A 303 22.24 22.82 4.65
CA ARG A 303 21.71 23.95 3.88
C ARG A 303 20.57 24.66 4.62
N SER A 304 19.66 23.89 5.19
CA SER A 304 18.57 24.37 6.03
C SER A 304 19.05 25.22 7.20
N LEU A 305 20.18 24.85 7.82
CA LEU A 305 20.79 25.59 8.94
C LEU A 305 21.46 26.90 8.49
N LEU A 306 22.05 26.95 7.29
CA LEU A 306 22.88 28.06 6.83
C LEU A 306 22.12 29.13 6.02
N GLY A 307 20.99 28.78 5.39
CA GLY A 307 20.31 29.70 4.48
C GLY A 307 18.86 29.35 4.14
N GLY A 308 18.36 28.21 4.61
CA GLY A 308 17.09 27.61 4.19
C GLY A 308 17.28 26.56 3.09
N VAL A 309 16.31 25.67 2.93
CA VAL A 309 16.30 24.68 1.82
C VAL A 309 15.87 25.41 0.53
N PRO A 310 16.58 25.25 -0.61
CA PRO A 310 16.10 25.76 -1.89
C PRO A 310 14.75 25.13 -2.24
N ASN A 311 13.85 25.90 -2.88
CA ASN A 311 12.64 25.37 -3.51
C ASN A 311 12.99 24.31 -4.56
#